data_AF-A0A075KEM8-F1
#
_entry.id   AF-A0A075KEM8-F1
#
_cell.length_a   1.000
_cell.length_b   1.000
_cell.length_c   1.000
_cell.angle_alpha   90.00
_cell.angle_beta   90.00
_cell.angle_gamma   90.00
#
_symmetry.space_group_name_H-M   'P 1'
#
loop_
_entity.id
_entity.type
_entity.pdbx_description
1 polymer ?
#
loop_
_entity_poly.entity_id
_entity_poly.type
_entity_poly.pdbx_seq_one_letter_code
_entity_poly.pdbx_strand_id
1 'polypeptide(L)'
;MQDYCGSNGCYMLESSEDFDGEFLEIYLNSPVVYVLDNNGSSVRVVGGDRPEPDIIFELFKNDEDGVLLTDKMEVPSLFLHGVKEFIIALLQYDREDFGTKEGLLKAVESLLDKEGAEWGIVHESAAE
;
A
#
# COMPACT_ATOMS: atom_id res chain seq x y z
N MET A 1 6.88 4.96 -10.52
CA MET A 1 7.20 3.69 -11.22
C MET A 1 6.85 2.60 -10.23
N GLN A 2 5.99 1.64 -10.54
CA GLN A 2 5.48 0.69 -9.54
C GLN A 2 6.46 -0.49 -9.36
N ASP A 3 6.76 -0.89 -8.13
CA ASP A 3 7.68 -2.00 -7.82
C ASP A 3 6.96 -3.36 -7.85
N TYR A 4 5.71 -3.42 -7.38
CA TYR A 4 4.90 -4.63 -7.37
C TYR A 4 3.41 -4.33 -7.52
N CYS A 5 2.69 -5.21 -8.23
CA CYS A 5 1.24 -5.19 -8.30
C CYS A 5 0.67 -6.61 -8.21
N GLY A 6 -0.14 -6.83 -7.17
CA GLY A 6 -0.97 -8.01 -7.02
C GLY A 6 -2.40 -7.76 -7.51
N SER A 7 -3.26 -8.75 -7.35
CA SER A 7 -4.67 -8.67 -7.77
C SER A 7 -5.50 -7.60 -7.04
N ASN A 8 -5.09 -7.22 -5.83
CA ASN A 8 -5.86 -6.35 -4.95
C ASN A 8 -5.24 -4.96 -4.73
N GLY A 9 -4.10 -4.67 -5.36
CA GLY A 9 -3.40 -3.40 -5.21
C GLY A 9 -1.93 -3.50 -5.61
N CYS A 10 -1.20 -2.41 -5.41
CA CYS A 10 0.21 -2.28 -5.74
C CYS A 10 0.98 -1.67 -4.57
N TYR A 11 2.31 -1.76 -4.62
CA TYR A 11 3.17 -0.90 -3.81
C TYR A 11 4.33 -0.32 -4.63
N MET A 12 4.94 0.71 -4.06
CA MET A 12 6.15 1.36 -4.57
C MET A 12 7.12 1.61 -3.41
N LEU A 13 8.42 1.53 -3.70
CA LEU A 13 9.50 1.87 -2.78
C LEU A 13 10.16 3.17 -3.24
N GLU A 14 10.15 4.19 -2.39
CA GLU A 14 10.79 5.48 -2.66
C GLU A 14 11.92 5.73 -1.67
N SER A 15 13.14 5.96 -2.16
CA SER A 15 14.24 6.40 -1.31
C SER A 15 14.00 7.82 -0.81
N SER A 16 14.28 8.08 0.47
CA SER A 16 14.21 9.42 1.04
C SER A 16 15.54 10.15 0.87
N GLU A 17 15.50 11.43 0.47
CA GLU A 17 16.67 12.30 0.51
C GLU A 17 16.90 12.89 1.92
N ASP A 18 15.87 12.86 2.77
CA ASP A 18 15.86 13.52 4.09
C ASP A 18 16.38 12.60 5.23
N PHE A 19 16.44 11.29 5.02
CA PHE A 19 17.04 10.32 5.94
C PHE A 19 17.58 9.09 5.19
N ASP A 20 18.50 8.33 5.79
CA ASP A 20 19.04 7.09 5.20
C ASP A 20 18.01 5.96 5.33
N GLY A 21 17.08 5.91 4.37
CA GLY A 21 16.01 4.92 4.34
C GLY A 21 15.06 5.08 3.15
N GLU A 22 13.92 4.38 3.24
CA GLU A 22 12.94 4.25 2.16
C GLU A 22 11.51 4.37 2.70
N PHE A 23 10.58 4.71 1.82
CA PHE A 23 9.15 4.63 2.05
C PHE A 23 8.56 3.49 1.24
N LEU A 24 7.81 2.61 1.89
CA LEU A 24 6.93 1.65 1.22
C LEU A 24 5.53 2.23 1.16
N GLU A 25 5.09 2.56 -0.04
CA GLU A 25 3.79 3.15 -0.32
C GLU A 25 2.85 2.10 -0.91
N ILE A 26 1.70 1.87 -0.28
CA ILE A 26 0.74 0.84 -0.68
C ILE A 26 -0.53 1.49 -1.21
N TYR A 27 -0.99 0.98 -2.35
CA TYR A 27 -2.14 1.48 -3.09
C TYR A 27 -3.14 0.35 -3.32
N LEU A 28 -4.28 0.39 -2.63
CA LEU A 28 -5.31 -0.64 -2.70
C LEU A 28 -6.33 -0.33 -3.80
N ASN A 29 -6.97 -1.37 -4.33
CA ASN A 29 -7.97 -1.24 -5.39
C ASN A 29 -9.37 -0.87 -4.85
N SER A 30 -9.68 -1.22 -3.59
CA SER A 30 -11.00 -1.00 -3.00
C SER A 30 -11.38 0.47 -2.78
N PRO A 31 -10.50 1.39 -2.37
CA PRO A 31 -10.90 2.78 -2.18
C PRO A 31 -11.34 3.41 -3.50
N VAL A 32 -12.48 4.09 -3.48
CA VAL A 32 -13.02 4.74 -4.67
C VAL A 32 -12.38 6.11 -4.81
N VAL A 33 -11.38 6.20 -5.69
CA VAL A 33 -10.68 7.45 -6.01
C VAL A 33 -10.97 7.83 -7.45
N TYR A 34 -11.39 9.08 -7.65
CA TYR A 34 -11.60 9.66 -8.96
C TYR A 34 -10.57 10.76 -9.22
N VAL A 35 -10.02 10.80 -10.43
CA VAL A 35 -9.16 11.87 -10.93
C VAL A 35 -9.77 12.49 -12.18
N LEU A 36 -9.45 13.75 -12.45
CA LEU A 36 -9.85 14.40 -13.71
C LEU A 36 -8.87 14.00 -14.81
N ASP A 37 -9.38 13.46 -15.90
CA ASP A 37 -8.58 13.21 -17.10
C ASP A 37 -8.27 14.52 -17.86
N ASN A 38 -7.48 14.41 -18.92
CA ASN A 38 -7.10 15.55 -19.76
C ASN A 38 -8.28 16.23 -20.48
N ASN A 39 -9.46 15.59 -20.48
CA ASN A 39 -10.68 16.11 -21.06
C ASN A 39 -11.64 16.69 -19.99
N GLY A 40 -11.23 16.72 -18.72
CA GLY A 40 -12.05 17.17 -17.60
C GLY A 40 -13.11 16.16 -17.15
N SER A 41 -13.02 14.91 -17.58
CA SER A 41 -13.92 13.83 -17.16
C SER A 41 -13.40 13.13 -15.91
N SER A 42 -14.30 12.80 -14.99
CA SER A 42 -13.97 12.04 -13.77
C SER A 42 -13.75 10.57 -14.12
N VAL A 43 -12.54 10.06 -13.93
CA VAL A 43 -12.19 8.66 -14.15
C VAL A 43 -11.76 8.01 -12.83
N ARG A 44 -12.24 6.79 -12.57
CA ARG A 44 -11.79 6.03 -11.40
C ARG A 44 -10.39 5.49 -11.64
N VAL A 45 -9.54 5.60 -10.64
CA VAL A 45 -8.18 5.03 -10.63
C VAL A 45 -8.04 4.00 -9.51
N VAL A 46 -7.17 3.01 -9.74
CA VAL A 46 -6.90 1.89 -8.82
C VAL A 46 -5.40 1.61 -8.76
N GLY A 47 -4.95 0.91 -7.72
CA GLY A 47 -3.54 0.53 -7.57
C GLY A 47 -2.59 1.72 -7.70
N GLY A 48 -1.41 1.48 -8.29
CA GLY A 48 -0.37 2.50 -8.42
C GLY A 48 -0.64 3.59 -9.48
N ASP A 49 -1.82 3.62 -10.11
CA ASP A 49 -2.26 4.77 -10.93
C ASP A 49 -2.91 5.86 -10.07
N ARG A 50 -3.06 5.61 -8.77
CA ARG A 50 -3.62 6.55 -7.82
C ARG A 50 -2.58 7.62 -7.45
N PRO A 51 -3.04 8.87 -7.20
CA PRO A 51 -2.14 9.98 -6.88
C PRO A 51 -1.61 9.96 -5.43
N GLU A 52 -2.28 9.25 -4.53
CA GLU A 52 -1.95 9.20 -3.10
C GLU A 52 -2.03 7.76 -2.58
N PRO A 53 -1.05 7.32 -1.76
CA PRO A 53 -1.04 6.00 -1.15
C PRO A 53 -2.07 5.89 -0.02
N ASP A 54 -2.54 4.66 0.23
CA ASP A 54 -3.45 4.38 1.34
C ASP A 54 -2.72 4.15 2.66
N ILE A 55 -1.53 3.56 2.57
CA ILE A 55 -0.69 3.16 3.68
C ILE A 55 0.75 3.45 3.29
N ILE A 56 1.52 4.02 4.21
CA ILE A 56 2.93 4.33 4.04
C ILE A 56 3.68 3.70 5.22
N PHE A 57 4.73 2.93 4.94
CA PHE A 57 5.70 2.51 5.94
C PHE A 57 7.01 3.26 5.74
N GLU A 58 7.55 3.79 6.82
CA GLU A 58 8.91 4.33 6.85
C GLU A 58 9.87 3.19 7.23
N LEU A 59 10.87 2.99 6.39
CA LEU A 59 11.92 1.99 6.55
C LEU A 59 13.23 2.71 6.82
N PHE A 60 13.73 2.63 8.04
CA PHE A 60 15.03 3.22 8.38
C PHE A 60 16.14 2.19 8.20
N LYS A 61 17.32 2.65 7.81
CA LYS A 61 18.47 1.78 7.72
C LYS A 61 19.18 1.73 9.07
N ASN A 62 19.40 0.52 9.57
CA ASN A 62 20.17 0.32 10.78
C ASN A 62 21.66 0.57 10.50
N ASP A 63 22.27 1.45 11.28
CA ASP A 63 23.67 1.83 11.17
C ASP A 63 24.66 0.66 11.46
N GLU A 64 24.24 -0.35 12.21
CA GLU A 64 25.12 -1.45 12.65
C GLU A 64 25.34 -2.52 11.57
N ASP A 65 24.29 -2.87 10.82
CA ASP A 65 24.31 -3.98 9.85
C ASP A 65 23.78 -3.60 8.45
N GLY A 66 23.30 -2.36 8.27
CA GLY A 66 22.80 -1.84 7.00
C GLY A 66 21.43 -2.38 6.59
N VAL A 67 20.75 -3.11 7.48
CA VAL A 67 19.42 -3.70 7.22
C VAL A 67 18.35 -2.61 7.32
N LEU A 68 17.39 -2.62 6.40
CA LEU A 68 16.22 -1.75 6.48
C LEU A 68 15.18 -2.35 7.42
N LEU A 69 14.81 -1.59 8.45
CA LEU A 69 13.87 -1.98 9.49
C LEU A 69 12.64 -1.09 9.43
N THR A 70 11.49 -1.64 9.79
CA THR A 70 10.23 -0.88 9.84
C THR A 70 10.21 0.01 11.08
N ASP A 71 10.08 1.33 10.89
CA ASP A 71 9.99 2.31 11.99
C ASP A 71 8.56 2.77 12.24
N LYS A 72 7.96 3.38 11.21
CA LYS A 72 6.66 4.07 11.31
C LYS A 72 5.68 3.53 10.28
N MET A 73 4.41 3.51 10.65
CA MET A 73 3.29 3.31 9.73
C MET A 73 2.38 4.54 9.75
N GLU A 74 2.05 5.06 8.58
CA GLU A 74 1.06 6.10 8.35
C GLU A 74 -0.06 5.57 7.48
N VAL A 75 -1.30 5.98 7.77
CA VAL A 75 -2.48 5.49 7.05
C VAL A 75 -3.38 6.67 6.69
N PRO A 76 -3.06 7.41 5.61
CA PRO A 76 -3.87 8.56 5.17
C PRO A 76 -5.33 8.16 4.92
N SER A 77 -5.55 6.96 4.40
CA SER A 77 -6.86 6.44 3.99
C SER A 77 -7.57 5.57 5.04
N LEU A 78 -7.25 5.67 6.34
CA LEU A 78 -7.70 4.70 7.36
C LEU A 78 -9.21 4.40 7.37
N PHE A 79 -10.04 5.38 7.01
CA PHE A 79 -11.49 5.26 7.01
C PHE A 79 -12.10 4.83 5.67
N LEU A 80 -11.28 4.60 4.64
CA LEU A 80 -11.75 4.09 3.35
C LEU A 80 -11.93 2.57 3.40
N HIS A 81 -12.92 2.10 2.65
CA HIS A 81 -13.26 0.68 2.60
C HIS A 81 -12.08 -0.16 2.10
N GLY A 82 -11.81 -1.28 2.79
CA GLY A 82 -10.72 -2.21 2.50
C GLY A 82 -9.40 -1.84 3.16
N VAL A 83 -9.14 -0.56 3.45
CA VAL A 83 -7.87 -0.14 4.10
C VAL A 83 -7.77 -0.69 5.52
N LYS A 84 -8.85 -0.59 6.30
CA LYS A 84 -8.91 -1.13 7.66
C LYS A 84 -8.75 -2.65 7.65
N GLU A 85 -9.43 -3.34 6.73
CA GLU A 85 -9.38 -4.79 6.59
C GLU A 85 -7.97 -5.25 6.22
N PHE A 86 -7.29 -4.53 5.32
CA PHE A 86 -5.90 -4.78 4.96
C PHE A 86 -4.97 -4.63 6.18
N ILE A 87 -5.09 -3.55 6.95
CA ILE A 87 -4.25 -3.34 8.15
C ILE A 87 -4.50 -4.42 9.19
N ILE A 88 -5.75 -4.82 9.43
CA ILE A 88 -6.06 -5.91 10.35
C ILE A 88 -5.41 -7.21 9.86
N ALA A 89 -5.50 -7.51 8.57
CA ALA A 89 -4.87 -8.69 7.99
C ALA A 89 -3.34 -8.65 8.10
N LEU A 90 -2.73 -7.48 7.89
CA LEU A 90 -1.29 -7.27 8.03
C LEU A 90 -0.81 -7.46 9.48
N LEU A 91 -1.54 -6.92 10.45
CA LEU A 91 -1.20 -7.07 11.89
C LEU A 91 -1.43 -8.49 12.43
N GLN A 92 -2.21 -9.30 11.71
CA GLN A 92 -2.43 -10.73 11.94
C GLN A 92 -1.47 -11.62 11.15
N TYR A 93 -0.78 -11.07 10.15
CA TYR A 93 0.26 -11.77 9.42
C TYR A 93 1.41 -12.10 10.39
N ASP A 94 2.00 -13.28 10.21
CA ASP A 94 2.91 -13.89 11.18
C ASP A 94 4.03 -12.92 11.58
N ARG A 95 4.06 -12.55 12.87
CA ARG A 95 4.76 -11.34 13.36
C ARG A 95 6.27 -11.47 13.42
N GLU A 96 6.80 -12.69 13.29
CA GLU A 96 8.23 -12.96 13.52
C GLU A 96 9.15 -12.31 12.48
N ASP A 97 8.63 -11.86 11.32
CA ASP A 97 9.46 -11.29 10.24
C ASP A 97 9.14 -9.82 9.89
N PHE A 98 8.12 -9.21 10.51
CA PHE A 98 7.67 -7.84 10.15
C PHE A 98 8.67 -6.73 10.50
N GLY A 99 9.70 -7.04 11.29
CA GLY A 99 10.71 -6.06 11.69
C GLY A 99 11.64 -5.62 10.57
N THR A 100 11.75 -6.40 9.48
CA THR A 100 12.66 -6.14 8.35
C THR A 100 11.88 -5.75 7.10
N LYS A 101 12.54 -5.01 6.19
CA LYS A 101 12.00 -4.71 4.87
C LYS A 101 11.55 -5.98 4.15
N GLU A 102 12.37 -7.02 4.12
CA GLU A 102 12.07 -8.25 3.38
C GLU A 102 10.83 -8.95 3.93
N GLY A 103 10.69 -9.03 5.26
CA GLY A 103 9.52 -9.64 5.87
C GLY A 103 8.25 -8.80 5.72
N LEU A 104 8.36 -7.46 5.79
CA LEU A 104 7.27 -6.54 5.48
C LEU A 104 6.80 -6.70 4.03
N LEU A 105 7.73 -6.66 3.06
CA LEU A 105 7.41 -6.79 1.64
C LEU A 105 6.71 -8.11 1.35
N LYS A 106 7.25 -9.22 1.86
CA LYS A 106 6.64 -10.55 1.72
C LYS A 106 5.21 -10.60 2.29
N ALA A 107 4.97 -9.95 3.42
CA ALA A 107 3.63 -9.85 4.02
C ALA A 107 2.69 -9.04 3.13
N VAL A 108 3.14 -7.88 2.65
CA VAL A 108 2.36 -7.00 1.78
C VAL A 108 2.04 -7.69 0.45
N GLU A 109 3.03 -8.28 -0.24
CA GLU A 109 2.83 -9.04 -1.47
C GLU A 109 1.78 -10.16 -1.28
N SER A 110 1.92 -10.96 -0.21
CA SER A 110 0.96 -12.03 0.08
C SER A 110 -0.46 -11.53 0.29
N LEU A 111 -0.64 -10.33 0.86
CA LEU A 111 -1.97 -9.74 1.04
C LEU A 111 -2.49 -9.12 -0.26
N LEU A 112 -1.63 -8.49 -1.06
CA LEU A 112 -1.99 -7.94 -2.36
C LEU A 112 -2.43 -9.05 -3.34
N ASP A 113 -1.96 -10.29 -3.17
CA ASP A 113 -2.36 -11.44 -3.97
C ASP A 113 -3.51 -12.28 -3.39
N LYS A 114 -3.98 -11.95 -2.20
CA LYS A 114 -4.99 -12.75 -1.51
C LYS A 114 -6.31 -12.78 -2.29
N GLU A 115 -6.67 -13.93 -2.84
CA GLU A 115 -7.93 -14.08 -3.58
C GLU A 115 -9.15 -13.69 -2.72
N GLY A 116 -10.07 -12.92 -3.33
CA GLY A 116 -11.32 -12.52 -2.70
C GLY A 116 -11.17 -11.56 -1.52
N ALA A 117 -10.07 -10.82 -1.45
CA ALA A 117 -9.84 -9.88 -0.36
C ALA A 117 -10.70 -8.61 -0.47
N GLU A 118 -11.24 -8.14 0.65
CA GLU A 118 -12.07 -6.92 0.75
C GLU A 118 -11.36 -5.68 0.18
N TRP A 119 -10.04 -5.59 0.35
CA TRP A 119 -9.22 -4.48 -0.18
C TRP A 119 -8.99 -4.51 -1.69
N GLY A 120 -9.40 -5.57 -2.37
CA GLY A 120 -9.37 -5.70 -3.83
C GLY A 120 -10.70 -5.46 -4.52
N ILE A 121 -11.81 -5.35 -3.76
CA ILE A 121 -13.15 -5.31 -4.35
C ILE A 121 -13.40 -3.93 -4.97
N VAL A 122 -13.44 -3.91 -6.31
CA VAL A 122 -13.81 -2.75 -7.10
C VAL A 122 -15.35 -2.70 -7.17
N HIS A 123 -15.98 -2.05 -6.20
CA HIS A 123 -17.42 -1.77 -6.31
C HIS A 123 -17.66 -0.79 -7.47
N GLU A 124 -18.26 -1.24 -8.57
CA GLU A 124 -18.80 -0.32 -9.57
C GLU A 124 -19.80 0.61 -8.87
N SER A 125 -19.66 1.93 -9.05
CA SER A 125 -20.68 2.84 -8.55
C SER A 125 -22.00 2.45 -9.19
N ALA A 126 -23.04 2.24 -8.37
CA ALA A 126 -24.38 2.12 -8.89
C ALA A 126 -24.64 3.35 -9.77
N ALA A 127 -24.86 3.10 -11.07
CA ALA A 127 -25.38 4.14 -11.94
C ALA A 127 -26.78 4.50 -11.42
N GLU A 128 -26.87 5.63 -10.73
CA GLU A 128 -28.16 6.30 -10.44
C GLU A 128 -28.51 7.27 -11.57
#